data_AF-A0A5M9ZV18-F1
#
_entry.id   AF-A0A5M9ZV18-F1
#
_cell.length_a   1.000
_cell.length_b   1.000
_cell.length_c   1.000
_cell.angle_alpha   90.00
_cell.angle_beta   90.00
_cell.angle_gamma   90.00
#
_symmetry.space_group_name_H-M   'P 1'
#
loop_
_entity.id
_entity.type
_entity.pdbx_description
1 polymer ?
#
loop_
_entity_poly.entity_id
_entity_poly.type
_entity_poly.pdbx_seq_one_letter_code
_entity_poly.pdbx_strand_id
1 'polypeptide(L)'
;MSRQPTLFDQTPDPWAYDPWAYDPWATPTGSTGKPPRRIRKPMWLDRFCDGSPDRLTPARCACGQWVISERRGIWANWDPGVVTGLQVRVALICGRPLCAVAWHSVFHRAVLRESLRPVESGHYLCLHECGKPPLSDRKPDMTDTAPVLGVSVGYDPPPITDTQLTEFERIWAMPVNQLPKGQS
;
A
#
# COMPACT_ATOMS: atom_id res chain seq x y z
N MET A 1 29.84 3.95 68.28
CA MET A 1 30.55 3.27 67.17
C MET A 1 29.51 2.85 66.14
N SER A 2 29.33 3.65 65.09
CA SER A 2 28.32 3.39 64.05
C SER A 2 28.90 2.45 63.00
N ARG A 3 28.24 1.30 62.78
CA ARG A 3 28.61 0.36 61.72
C ARG A 3 28.21 0.94 60.36
N GLN A 4 29.12 0.90 59.39
CA GLN A 4 28.78 1.18 58.00
C GLN A 4 27.98 0.00 57.43
N PRO A 5 26.87 0.25 56.72
CA PRO A 5 26.12 -0.81 56.05
C PRO A 5 26.95 -1.40 54.91
N THR A 6 26.88 -2.71 54.75
CA THR A 6 27.59 -3.44 53.71
C THR A 6 26.73 -3.56 52.45
N LEU A 7 27.37 -3.90 51.32
CA LEU A 7 26.72 -4.06 50.01
C LEU A 7 25.53 -5.07 50.03
N PHE A 8 25.48 -5.95 51.03
CA PHE A 8 24.43 -6.97 51.20
C PHE A 8 23.25 -6.53 52.06
N ASP A 9 23.29 -5.35 52.68
CA ASP A 9 22.18 -4.79 53.45
C ASP A 9 21.11 -4.11 52.55
N GLN A 10 21.27 -4.18 51.22
CA GLN A 10 20.38 -3.56 50.22
C GLN A 10 19.50 -4.57 49.47
N THR A 11 18.96 -5.58 50.15
CA THR A 11 17.89 -6.39 49.56
C THR A 11 16.58 -5.64 49.72
N PRO A 12 15.96 -5.09 48.65
CA PRO A 12 14.61 -4.56 48.76
C PRO A 12 13.68 -5.70 49.16
N ASP A 13 12.82 -5.46 50.15
CA ASP A 13 11.83 -6.42 50.62
C ASP A 13 10.95 -6.84 49.43
N PRO A 14 10.96 -8.12 49.02
CA PRO A 14 10.23 -8.58 47.85
C PRO A 14 8.70 -8.49 48.03
N TRP A 15 8.22 -8.18 49.23
CA TRP A 15 6.81 -8.02 49.56
C TRP A 15 6.38 -6.56 49.82
N ALA A 16 7.26 -5.58 49.61
CA ALA A 16 6.93 -4.15 49.69
C ALA A 16 6.11 -3.65 48.48
N TYR A 17 5.16 -4.47 47.99
CA TYR A 17 4.19 -4.06 46.99
C TYR A 17 3.01 -3.39 47.69
N ASP A 18 2.94 -2.06 47.64
CA ASP A 18 1.75 -1.31 48.02
C ASP A 18 0.76 -1.31 46.84
N PRO A 19 -0.39 -2.02 46.95
CA PRO A 19 -1.36 -2.13 45.87
C PRO A 19 -2.04 -0.80 45.52
N TRP A 20 -1.88 0.23 46.36
CA TRP A 20 -2.49 1.55 46.20
C TRP A 20 -1.51 2.62 45.70
N ALA A 21 -0.24 2.27 45.48
CA ALA A 21 0.75 3.18 44.91
C ALA A 21 0.55 3.44 43.40
N TYR A 22 -0.34 2.68 42.74
CA TYR A 22 -0.72 2.90 41.35
C TYR A 22 -1.83 3.95 41.27
N ASP A 23 -1.44 5.22 41.09
CA ASP A 23 -2.36 6.27 40.66
C ASP A 23 -2.42 6.29 39.11
N PRO A 24 -3.52 5.82 38.48
CA PRO A 24 -3.67 5.82 37.03
C PRO A 24 -3.76 7.23 36.42
N TRP A 25 -3.85 8.27 37.26
CA TRP A 25 -3.84 9.68 36.85
C TRP A 25 -2.55 10.41 37.19
N ALA A 26 -1.54 9.72 37.74
CA ALA A 26 -0.21 10.27 37.91
C ALA A 26 0.36 10.61 36.52
N THR A 27 0.41 11.90 36.21
CA THR A 27 1.15 12.39 35.04
C THR A 27 2.60 11.95 35.17
N PRO A 28 3.22 11.33 34.16
CA PRO A 28 4.62 10.93 34.25
C PRO A 28 5.48 12.18 34.41
N THR A 29 5.91 12.45 35.65
CA THR A 29 6.89 13.48 35.95
C THR A 29 8.21 13.05 35.35
N GLY A 30 8.57 13.68 34.23
CA GLY A 30 9.92 13.66 33.70
C GLY A 30 10.24 12.48 32.79
N SER A 31 9.63 12.44 31.61
CA SER A 31 10.44 12.08 30.44
C SER A 31 10.89 13.37 29.76
N THR A 32 12.13 13.77 30.02
CA THR A 32 12.90 14.66 29.12
C THR A 32 13.25 13.89 27.84
N GLY A 33 12.26 13.23 27.24
CA GLY A 33 12.36 12.62 25.94
C GLY A 33 12.08 13.70 24.92
N LYS A 34 13.07 13.99 24.07
CA LYS A 34 12.86 14.75 22.84
C LYS A 34 11.61 14.18 22.17
N PRO A 35 10.60 15.00 21.79
CA PRO A 35 9.38 14.49 21.19
C PRO A 35 9.78 13.57 20.02
N PRO A 36 9.12 12.40 19.87
CA PRO A 36 9.50 11.43 18.85
C PRO A 36 9.63 12.17 17.52
N ARG A 37 10.80 12.02 16.89
CA ARG A 37 11.19 12.78 15.70
C ARG A 37 10.05 12.65 14.69
N ARG A 38 9.36 13.77 14.39
CA ARG A 38 8.20 13.76 13.49
C ARG A 38 8.62 13.11 12.18
N ILE A 39 8.06 11.94 11.88
CA ILE A 39 8.31 11.26 10.62
C ILE A 39 7.78 12.18 9.53
N ARG A 40 8.69 12.61 8.65
CA ARG A 40 8.33 13.50 7.55
C ARG A 40 7.43 12.75 6.60
N LYS A 41 6.43 13.48 6.07
CA LYS A 41 5.57 12.96 5.02
C LYS A 41 6.43 12.63 3.79
N PRO A 42 6.35 11.42 3.23
CA PRO A 42 7.02 11.12 1.97
C PRO A 42 6.45 12.02 0.87
N MET A 43 7.32 12.70 0.11
CA MET A 43 6.90 13.63 -0.95
C MET A 43 6.05 12.95 -2.03
N TRP A 44 6.30 11.68 -2.31
CA TRP A 44 5.57 10.90 -3.31
C TRP A 44 4.16 10.52 -2.85
N LEU A 45 3.86 10.58 -1.55
CA LEU A 45 2.59 10.09 -0.99
C LEU A 45 1.41 10.94 -1.48
N ASP A 46 1.61 12.25 -1.61
CA ASP A 46 0.62 13.16 -2.18
C ASP A 46 0.30 12.79 -3.64
N ARG A 47 1.35 12.61 -4.46
CA ARG A 47 1.21 12.22 -5.85
C ARG A 47 0.52 10.87 -6.03
N PHE A 48 0.80 9.92 -5.14
CA PHE A 48 0.18 8.60 -5.19
C PHE A 48 -1.34 8.67 -4.92
N CYS A 49 -1.74 9.51 -3.97
CA CYS A 49 -3.14 9.66 -3.58
C CYS A 49 -3.94 10.58 -4.53
N ASP A 50 -3.24 11.48 -5.22
CA ASP A 50 -3.87 12.52 -6.04
C ASP A 50 -4.76 11.94 -7.13
N GLY A 51 -6.01 12.43 -7.20
CA GLY A 51 -7.00 12.04 -8.19
C GLY A 51 -7.40 10.55 -8.20
N SER A 52 -6.97 9.74 -7.24
CA SER A 52 -7.26 8.30 -7.22
C SER A 52 -8.78 8.05 -7.16
N PRO A 53 -9.33 7.12 -7.98
CA PRO A 53 -10.75 6.76 -7.93
C PRO A 53 -11.17 6.19 -6.57
N ASP A 54 -10.22 5.65 -5.80
CA ASP A 54 -10.43 5.06 -4.48
C ASP A 54 -10.49 6.09 -3.34
N ARG A 55 -10.45 7.39 -3.69
CA ARG A 55 -10.44 8.52 -2.74
C ARG A 55 -9.35 8.35 -1.68
N LEU A 56 -8.16 7.94 -2.15
CA LEU A 56 -6.98 7.79 -1.31
C LEU A 56 -6.59 9.16 -0.77
N THR A 57 -6.29 9.21 0.52
CA THR A 57 -5.82 10.43 1.17
C THR A 57 -4.63 10.13 2.06
N PRO A 58 -3.57 10.95 2.01
CA PRO A 58 -2.48 10.82 2.95
C PRO A 58 -2.96 11.26 4.33
N ALA A 59 -2.90 10.36 5.31
CA ALA A 59 -3.34 10.61 6.67
C ALA A 59 -2.23 10.25 7.66
N ARG A 60 -2.37 10.78 8.88
CA ARG A 60 -1.51 10.39 9.99
C ARG A 60 -2.29 9.49 10.93
N CYS A 61 -1.78 8.30 11.17
CA CYS A 61 -2.35 7.38 12.13
C CYS A 61 -2.10 7.89 13.56
N ALA A 62 -2.92 7.46 14.53
CA ALA A 62 -2.75 7.75 15.95
C ALA A 62 -1.37 7.31 16.48
N CYS A 63 -0.77 6.27 15.90
CA CYS A 63 0.59 5.82 16.22
C CYS A 63 1.69 6.79 15.71
N GLY A 64 1.31 7.84 14.98
CA GLY A 64 2.21 8.87 14.47
C GLY A 64 2.81 8.59 13.09
N GLN A 65 2.60 7.40 12.52
CA GLN A 65 3.02 7.00 11.17
C GLN A 65 2.15 7.63 10.08
N TRP A 66 2.73 7.86 8.91
CA TRP A 66 1.99 8.23 7.70
C TRP A 66 1.37 6.99 7.09
N VAL A 67 0.10 7.10 6.71
CA VAL A 67 -0.69 6.02 6.11
C VAL A 67 -1.45 6.54 4.89
N ILE A 68 -1.84 5.62 4.02
CA ILE A 68 -2.77 5.89 2.92
C ILE A 68 -4.16 5.50 3.41
N SER A 69 -5.04 6.48 3.55
CA SER A 69 -6.42 6.25 4.00
C SER A 69 -7.34 6.13 2.79
N GLU A 70 -8.06 5.02 2.69
CA GLU A 70 -9.03 4.73 1.65
C GLU A 70 -10.45 5.04 2.12
N ARG A 71 -11.24 5.73 1.27
CA ARG A 71 -12.60 6.19 1.61
C ARG A 71 -13.70 5.73 0.65
N ARG A 72 -13.40 4.81 -0.27
CA ARG A 72 -14.35 4.34 -1.31
C ARG A 72 -15.33 3.27 -0.80
N GLY A 73 -15.09 2.68 0.38
CA GLY A 73 -15.99 1.70 0.99
C GLY A 73 -15.76 1.60 2.51
N ILE A 74 -15.18 0.49 2.95
CA ILE A 74 -14.71 0.34 4.34
C ILE A 74 -13.52 1.28 4.53
N TRP A 75 -13.55 2.10 5.58
CA TRP A 75 -12.40 2.94 5.92
C TRP A 75 -11.23 2.06 6.34
N ALA A 76 -10.26 1.95 5.45
CA ALA A 76 -9.03 1.21 5.67
C ALA A 76 -7.85 2.17 5.65
N ASN A 77 -6.87 1.88 6.51
CA ASN A 77 -5.59 2.57 6.51
C ASN A 77 -4.54 1.57 6.04
N TRP A 78 -3.72 1.98 5.09
CA TRP A 78 -2.69 1.18 4.47
C TRP A 78 -1.31 1.73 4.80
N ASP A 79 -0.34 0.86 5.00
CA ASP A 79 1.07 1.26 5.12
C ASP A 79 1.51 1.92 3.80
N PRO A 80 2.35 2.96 3.85
CA PRO A 80 2.73 3.71 2.65
C PRO A 80 3.64 2.90 1.72
N GLY A 81 4.47 2.01 2.25
CA GLY A 81 5.40 1.22 1.43
C GLY A 81 4.72 0.12 0.63
N VAL A 82 5.10 0.01 -0.64
CA VAL A 82 4.63 -1.06 -1.52
C VAL A 82 5.37 -2.36 -1.20
N VAL A 83 4.60 -3.41 -1.02
CA VAL A 83 5.03 -4.77 -0.73
C VAL A 83 5.12 -5.55 -2.04
N THR A 84 6.27 -6.21 -2.27
CA THR A 84 6.55 -7.02 -3.46
C THR A 84 7.40 -8.24 -3.08
N GLY A 85 7.35 -9.31 -3.88
CA GLY A 85 8.24 -10.47 -3.73
C GLY A 85 8.15 -11.12 -2.35
N LEU A 86 9.28 -11.28 -1.67
CA LEU A 86 9.36 -11.95 -0.35
C LEU A 86 8.47 -11.29 0.71
N GLN A 87 8.30 -9.97 0.66
CA GLN A 87 7.45 -9.24 1.62
C GLN A 87 5.97 -9.67 1.51
N VAL A 88 5.53 -10.09 0.32
CA VAL A 88 4.16 -10.62 0.10
C VAL A 88 4.00 -11.93 0.86
N ARG A 89 5.00 -12.83 0.80
CA ARG A 89 4.98 -14.07 1.59
C ARG A 89 4.97 -13.78 3.09
N VAL A 90 5.80 -12.83 3.54
CA VAL A 90 5.84 -12.43 4.95
C VAL A 90 4.47 -11.89 5.39
N ALA A 91 3.83 -11.04 4.59
CA ALA A 91 2.49 -10.54 4.89
C ALA A 91 1.46 -11.67 5.02
N LEU A 92 1.48 -12.64 4.09
CA LEU A 92 0.60 -13.81 4.12
C LEU A 92 0.84 -14.68 5.37
N ILE A 93 2.10 -14.97 5.71
CA ILE A 93 2.46 -15.75 6.91
C ILE A 93 2.03 -15.02 8.18
N CYS A 94 2.20 -13.70 8.23
CA CYS A 94 1.79 -12.86 9.36
C CYS A 94 0.27 -12.58 9.39
N GLY A 95 -0.50 -13.10 8.43
CA GLY A 95 -1.94 -12.89 8.33
C GLY A 95 -2.34 -11.42 8.09
N ARG A 96 -1.45 -10.61 7.50
CA ARG A 96 -1.70 -9.19 7.24
C ARG A 96 -2.46 -9.02 5.91
N PRO A 97 -3.62 -8.35 5.89
CA PRO A 97 -4.38 -8.14 4.66
C PRO A 97 -3.59 -7.34 3.62
N LEU A 98 -3.69 -7.75 2.36
CA LEU A 98 -3.05 -7.12 1.22
C LEU A 98 -4.08 -6.60 0.23
N CYS A 99 -3.83 -5.42 -0.34
CA CYS A 99 -4.61 -4.86 -1.42
C CYS A 99 -3.70 -4.63 -2.62
N ALA A 100 -4.07 -5.14 -3.80
CA ALA A 100 -3.26 -4.97 -5.00
C ALA A 100 -3.31 -3.53 -5.46
N VAL A 101 -2.15 -3.02 -5.88
CA VAL A 101 -2.02 -1.68 -6.45
C VAL A 101 -1.70 -1.83 -7.92
N ALA A 102 -2.49 -1.15 -8.74
CA ALA A 102 -2.18 -0.92 -10.14
C ALA A 102 -1.98 0.59 -10.34
N TRP A 103 -0.96 0.96 -11.10
CA TRP A 103 -0.80 2.33 -11.57
C TRP A 103 -1.48 2.47 -12.93
N HIS A 104 -2.40 3.41 -13.05
CA HIS A 104 -3.06 3.68 -14.33
C HIS A 104 -2.17 4.60 -15.17
N SER A 105 -1.53 4.04 -16.20
CA SER A 105 -0.56 4.77 -17.05
C SER A 105 -1.12 6.02 -17.72
N VAL A 106 -2.37 5.99 -18.20
CA VAL A 106 -3.01 7.14 -18.89
C VAL A 106 -3.38 8.29 -17.94
N PHE A 107 -3.96 7.97 -16.78
CA PHE A 107 -4.44 9.00 -15.84
C PHE A 107 -3.44 9.34 -14.75
N HIS A 108 -2.29 8.64 -14.72
CA HIS A 108 -1.22 8.75 -13.71
C HIS A 108 -1.76 8.68 -12.28
N ARG A 109 -2.61 7.69 -12.00
CA ARG A 109 -3.31 7.52 -10.72
C ARG A 109 -3.15 6.11 -10.19
N ALA A 110 -3.04 5.98 -8.87
CA ALA A 110 -3.13 4.69 -8.22
C ALA A 110 -4.57 4.19 -8.18
N VAL A 111 -4.74 2.89 -8.46
CA VAL A 111 -6.00 2.17 -8.32
C VAL A 111 -5.77 0.97 -7.43
N LEU A 112 -6.60 0.84 -6.40
CA LEU A 112 -6.65 -0.31 -5.53
C LEU A 112 -7.54 -1.39 -6.12
N ARG A 113 -7.09 -2.63 -6.02
CA ARG A 113 -7.82 -3.82 -6.46
C ARG A 113 -7.80 -4.84 -5.34
N GLU A 114 -8.98 -5.37 -5.02
CA GLU A 114 -9.07 -6.51 -4.13
C GLU A 114 -8.37 -7.72 -4.77
N SER A 115 -7.53 -8.40 -4.00
CA SER A 115 -6.77 -9.55 -4.47
C SER A 115 -6.95 -10.72 -3.51
N LEU A 116 -7.83 -11.64 -3.87
CA LEU A 116 -8.10 -12.86 -3.09
C LEU A 116 -6.90 -13.82 -3.05
N ARG A 117 -6.01 -13.76 -4.05
CA ARG A 117 -4.81 -14.60 -4.14
C ARG A 117 -3.60 -13.74 -4.53
N PRO A 118 -2.89 -13.16 -3.56
CA PRO A 118 -1.69 -12.37 -3.81
C PRO A 118 -0.60 -13.22 -4.48
N VAL A 119 0.05 -12.67 -5.50
CA VAL A 119 1.14 -13.29 -6.25
C VAL A 119 2.41 -12.48 -6.01
N GLU A 120 3.56 -13.12 -5.88
CA GLU A 120 4.82 -12.44 -5.53
C GLU A 120 5.29 -11.38 -6.52
N SER A 121 4.92 -11.51 -7.79
CA SER A 121 5.22 -10.53 -8.84
C SER A 121 4.37 -9.27 -8.75
N GLY A 122 3.30 -9.28 -7.94
CA GLY A 122 2.41 -8.14 -7.80
C GLY A 122 2.93 -7.06 -6.86
N HIS A 123 2.32 -5.89 -6.97
CA HIS A 123 2.51 -4.76 -6.07
C HIS A 123 1.32 -4.66 -5.14
N TYR A 124 1.57 -4.60 -3.83
CA TYR A 124 0.50 -4.56 -2.83
C TYR A 124 0.74 -3.47 -1.80
N LEU A 125 -0.36 -2.95 -1.24
CA LEU A 125 -0.32 -2.28 0.05
C LEU A 125 -0.68 -3.28 1.13
N CYS A 126 -0.04 -3.13 2.28
CA CYS A 126 -0.36 -3.89 3.47
C CYS A 126 -1.26 -3.06 4.38
N LEU A 127 -2.27 -3.68 4.99
CA LEU A 127 -3.12 -2.99 5.94
C LEU A 127 -2.28 -2.50 7.12
N HIS A 128 -2.45 -1.23 7.50
CA HIS A 128 -1.74 -0.62 8.61
C HIS A 128 -2.24 -1.18 9.94
N GLU A 129 -1.31 -1.66 10.76
CA GLU A 129 -1.60 -2.14 12.10
C GLU A 129 -0.72 -1.40 13.12
N CYS A 130 -1.35 -0.67 14.04
CA CYS A 130 -0.63 0.09 15.06
C CYS A 130 0.27 -0.83 15.89
N GLY A 131 1.51 -0.40 16.13
CA GLY A 131 2.49 -1.16 16.90
C GLY A 131 3.27 -2.20 16.09
N LYS A 132 2.85 -2.52 14.85
CA LYS A 132 3.64 -3.32 13.92
C LYS A 132 4.45 -2.43 12.98
N PRO A 133 5.72 -2.76 12.69
CA PRO A 133 6.47 -2.02 11.69
C PRO A 133 5.87 -2.25 10.28
N PRO A 134 5.97 -1.25 9.38
CA PRO A 134 5.60 -1.45 7.99
C PRO A 134 6.52 -2.53 7.37
N LEU A 135 5.97 -3.39 6.52
CA LEU A 135 6.73 -4.47 5.87
C LEU A 135 7.69 -3.95 4.80
N SER A 136 7.46 -2.74 4.30
CA SER A 136 8.22 -2.10 3.24
C SER A 136 8.23 -0.59 3.45
N ASP A 137 9.29 0.05 3.00
CA ASP A 137 9.44 1.50 2.82
C ASP A 137 9.56 1.87 1.32
N ARG A 138 9.44 0.88 0.44
CA ARG A 138 9.60 1.04 -1.01
C ARG A 138 8.53 1.97 -1.55
N LYS A 139 8.95 3.01 -2.27
CA LYS A 139 8.03 3.87 -3.01
C LYS A 139 7.30 3.06 -4.10
N PRO A 140 6.01 3.35 -4.35
CA PRO A 140 5.32 2.79 -5.50
C PRO A 140 6.05 3.16 -6.79
N ASP A 141 6.10 2.21 -7.73
CA ASP A 141 6.52 2.54 -9.08
C ASP A 141 5.40 3.33 -9.74
N MET A 142 5.62 4.63 -9.87
CA MET A 142 4.71 5.57 -10.54
C MET A 142 5.21 5.90 -11.95
N THR A 143 6.22 5.16 -12.41
CA THR A 143 6.93 5.36 -13.67
C THR A 143 6.40 4.36 -14.66
N ASP A 144 5.34 4.73 -15.37
CA ASP A 144 5.04 4.10 -16.65
C ASP A 144 5.17 5.14 -17.74
N THR A 145 6.08 4.87 -18.68
CA THR A 145 6.02 5.42 -20.03
C THR A 145 4.61 5.17 -20.54
N ALA A 146 3.88 6.22 -20.91
CA ALA A 146 2.55 6.04 -21.48
C ALA A 146 2.64 5.00 -22.61
N PRO A 147 1.78 3.95 -22.61
CA PRO A 147 1.73 3.07 -23.76
C PRO A 147 1.44 3.95 -24.98
N VAL A 148 2.23 3.81 -26.05
CA VAL A 148 1.94 4.50 -27.30
C VAL A 148 0.58 3.97 -27.76
N LEU A 149 -0.45 4.83 -27.69
CA LEU A 149 -1.79 4.50 -28.16
C LEU A 149 -1.69 3.98 -29.59
N GLY A 150 -2.16 2.75 -29.82
CA GLY A 150 -2.09 2.09 -31.13
C GLY A 150 -1.01 1.01 -31.26
N VAL A 151 -0.14 0.81 -30.27
CA VAL A 151 0.85 -0.29 -30.27
C VAL A 151 0.55 -1.25 -29.13
N SER A 152 -0.12 -2.36 -29.46
CA SER A 152 -0.20 -3.52 -28.57
C SER A 152 1.20 -4.15 -28.44
N VAL A 153 1.77 -4.10 -27.24
CA VAL A 153 3.04 -4.76 -26.94
C VAL A 153 2.89 -6.27 -27.19
N GLY A 154 3.68 -6.81 -28.14
CA GLY A 154 3.74 -8.25 -28.42
C GLY A 154 2.82 -8.78 -29.51
N TYR A 155 2.02 -7.92 -30.16
CA TYR A 155 1.31 -8.29 -31.38
C TYR A 155 2.02 -7.69 -32.58
N ASP A 156 2.66 -8.53 -33.38
CA ASP A 156 3.15 -8.18 -34.71
C ASP A 156 2.07 -8.59 -35.71
N PRO A 157 1.25 -7.63 -36.21
CA PRO A 157 0.20 -7.98 -37.16
C PRO A 157 0.82 -8.59 -38.42
N PRO A 158 0.25 -9.68 -38.96
CA PRO A 158 0.70 -10.18 -40.25
C PRO A 158 0.57 -9.07 -41.31
N PRO A 159 1.48 -9.00 -42.30
CA PRO A 159 1.42 -7.98 -43.34
C PRO A 159 0.07 -8.07 -44.06
N ILE A 160 -0.66 -6.96 -44.08
CA ILE A 160 -1.96 -6.86 -44.76
C ILE A 160 -1.69 -6.94 -46.27
N THR A 161 -2.32 -7.91 -46.93
CA THR A 161 -2.25 -8.06 -48.39
C THR A 161 -3.25 -7.13 -49.09
N ASP A 162 -2.94 -6.70 -50.32
CA ASP A 162 -3.84 -5.84 -51.12
C ASP A 162 -5.24 -6.45 -51.29
N THR A 163 -5.31 -7.78 -51.38
CA THR A 163 -6.57 -8.52 -51.45
C THR A 163 -7.40 -8.37 -50.18
N GLN A 164 -6.77 -8.43 -49.01
CA GLN A 164 -7.45 -8.24 -47.72
C GLN A 164 -7.91 -6.79 -47.54
N LEU A 165 -7.13 -5.82 -48.03
CA LEU A 165 -7.50 -4.41 -47.99
C LEU A 165 -8.72 -4.14 -48.88
N THR A 166 -8.71 -4.67 -50.11
CA THR A 166 -9.82 -4.56 -51.06
C THR A 166 -11.10 -5.20 -50.50
N GLU A 167 -10.98 -6.37 -49.88
CA GLU A 167 -12.12 -7.08 -49.27
C GLU A 167 -12.65 -6.32 -48.05
N PHE A 168 -11.77 -5.75 -47.23
CA PHE A 168 -12.17 -4.89 -46.12
C PHE A 168 -12.93 -3.66 -46.62
N GLU A 169 -12.42 -2.95 -47.63
CA GLU A 169 -13.09 -1.78 -48.21
C GLU A 169 -14.47 -2.15 -48.80
N ARG A 170 -14.57 -3.30 -49.46
CA ARG A 170 -15.84 -3.83 -49.98
C ARG A 170 -16.85 -4.07 -48.86
N ILE A 171 -16.43 -4.70 -47.76
CA ILE A 171 -17.29 -4.96 -46.59
C ILE A 171 -17.65 -3.64 -45.89
N TRP A 172 -16.71 -2.71 -45.78
CA TRP A 172 -16.89 -1.43 -45.11
C TRP A 172 -17.88 -0.52 -45.85
N ALA A 173 -17.86 -0.55 -47.18
CA ALA A 173 -18.81 0.17 -48.03
C ALA A 173 -20.18 -0.53 -48.16
N MET A 174 -20.33 -1.74 -47.61
CA MET A 174 -21.55 -2.55 -47.74
C MET A 174 -22.63 -2.12 -46.74
N PRO A 175 -23.89 -2.01 -47.16
CA PRO A 175 -24.99 -1.79 -46.21
C PRO A 175 -25.14 -3.00 -45.28
N VAL A 176 -25.47 -2.73 -44.01
CA VAL A 176 -25.49 -3.72 -42.91
C VAL A 176 -26.35 -4.95 -43.22
N ASN A 177 -27.42 -4.79 -44.00
CA ASN A 177 -28.33 -5.87 -44.40
C ASN A 177 -27.73 -6.86 -45.40
N GLN A 178 -26.59 -6.55 -46.00
CA GLN A 178 -25.87 -7.39 -46.97
C GLN A 178 -24.60 -8.01 -46.39
N LEU A 179 -24.24 -7.69 -45.14
CA LEU A 179 -23.06 -8.25 -44.50
C LEU A 179 -23.15 -9.79 -44.41
N PRO A 180 -22.03 -10.50 -44.65
CA PRO A 180 -21.99 -11.95 -44.48
C PRO A 180 -22.29 -12.29 -43.02
N LYS A 181 -23.33 -13.10 -42.80
CA LYS A 181 -23.63 -13.64 -41.47
C LYS A 181 -22.49 -14.58 -41.08
N GLY A 182 -21.80 -14.27 -40.00
CA GLY A 182 -20.69 -15.10 -39.51
C GLY A 182 -21.13 -16.55 -39.35
N GLN A 183 -20.36 -17.47 -39.91
CA GLN A 183 -20.50 -18.90 -39.60
C GLN A 183 -20.03 -19.07 -38.15
N SER A 184 -20.99 -19.24 -37.24
CA SER A 184 -20.79 -19.69 -35.86
C SER A 184 -20.45 -21.17 -35.82
#